data_AF-A0A2X1L4U5-F1
#
_entry.id   AF-A0A2X1L4U5-F1
#
_cell.length_a   1.000
_cell.length_b   1.000
_cell.length_c   1.000
_cell.angle_alpha   90.00
_cell.angle_beta   90.00
_cell.angle_gamma   90.00
#
_symmetry.space_group_name_H-M   'P 1'
#
loop_
_entity.id
_entity.type
_entity.pdbx_description
1 polymer ?
#
loop_
_entity_poly.entity_id
_entity_poly.type
_entity_poly.pdbx_seq_one_letter_code
_entity_poly.pdbx_strand_id
1 'polypeptide(L)'
;MSVITSSYSEHNIRHLQNDDKGMTLLEVLGVLVVAAIVIGAVMGLMSDTLSSSDNQKELKNLQTIATKMKAQKFQGQYTGTDYVKILTESGGLPADMIAGGNKAKNAWGGAVTIKVSSDKYSYVIESSNVPKKNCIDLVTSLRSSSMFTKINGNVTNKVDPSTVCNADKTTIKLKPTVNHSSAPARALYLRSLYEQVIYPDSDFFTVMLTSFRTGIPTGQTI
;
A
#
# COMPACT_ATOMS: atom_id res chain seq x y z
N MET A 1 90.50 16.51 37.66
CA MET A 1 89.69 15.71 38.59
C MET A 1 88.26 15.81 38.09
N SER A 2 87.82 14.88 37.23
CA SER A 2 87.15 13.63 37.61
C SER A 2 85.91 13.89 38.45
N VAL A 3 84.72 13.71 37.87
CA VAL A 3 83.86 12.57 38.18
C VAL A 3 82.84 12.37 37.06
N ILE A 4 82.89 11.18 36.48
CA ILE A 4 81.86 10.58 35.63
C ILE A 4 80.83 9.98 36.58
N THR A 5 79.56 10.33 36.46
CA THR A 5 78.48 9.46 36.96
C THR A 5 77.43 9.30 35.87
N SER A 6 77.49 8.12 35.26
CA SER A 6 76.51 7.50 34.38
C SER A 6 75.10 7.58 34.98
N SER A 7 74.16 8.20 34.27
CA SER A 7 72.73 8.10 34.57
C SER A 7 72.09 7.15 33.57
N TYR A 8 71.81 5.93 34.02
CA TYR A 8 71.04 4.93 33.29
C TYR A 8 69.62 5.51 33.07
N SER A 9 69.21 5.68 31.82
CA SER A 9 67.84 6.06 31.47
C SER A 9 66.99 4.80 31.53
N GLU A 10 66.14 4.69 32.57
CA GLU A 10 65.17 3.61 32.69
C GLU A 10 64.15 3.68 31.54
N HIS A 11 64.15 2.63 30.71
CA HIS A 11 63.10 2.36 29.74
C HIS A 11 61.82 1.99 30.51
N ASN A 12 60.91 2.95 30.65
CA ASN A 12 59.63 2.75 31.28
C ASN A 12 58.70 1.98 30.30
N ILE A 13 58.76 0.64 30.31
CA ILE A 13 57.78 -0.19 29.59
C ILE A 13 56.46 -0.08 30.36
N ARG A 14 55.56 0.75 29.85
CA ARG A 14 54.16 0.77 30.28
C ARG A 14 53.59 -0.61 30.01
N HIS A 15 53.41 -1.39 31.08
CA HIS A 15 52.56 -2.59 31.06
C HIS A 15 51.17 -2.16 30.58
N LEU A 16 50.84 -2.46 29.32
CA LEU A 16 49.46 -2.57 28.89
C LEU A 16 48.91 -3.79 29.63
N GLN A 17 48.34 -3.54 30.80
CA GLN A 17 47.59 -4.53 31.52
C GLN A 17 46.34 -4.82 30.68
N ASN A 18 46.46 -5.75 29.75
CA ASN A 18 45.31 -6.43 29.19
C ASN A 18 44.76 -7.23 30.38
N ASP A 19 43.71 -6.70 31.01
CA ASP A 19 42.84 -7.50 31.83
C ASP A 19 42.19 -8.53 30.89
N ASP A 20 42.91 -9.63 30.66
CA ASP A 20 42.38 -10.83 30.04
C ASP A 20 41.39 -11.42 31.05
N LYS A 21 40.20 -10.82 31.11
CA LYS A 21 39.03 -11.37 31.78
C LYS A 21 38.67 -12.62 31.00
N GLY A 22 39.29 -13.74 31.38
CA GLY A 22 38.87 -15.06 30.93
C GLY A 22 37.42 -15.26 31.35
N MET A 23 36.48 -15.01 30.44
CA MET A 23 35.08 -15.33 30.68
C MET A 23 35.00 -16.84 30.87
N THR A 24 34.43 -17.25 32.00
CA THR A 24 34.20 -18.67 32.25
C THR A 24 33.20 -19.19 31.21
N LEU A 25 33.33 -20.45 30.78
CA LEU A 25 32.48 -21.04 29.74
C LEU A 25 30.98 -20.99 30.12
N LEU A 26 30.67 -21.01 31.42
CA LEU A 26 29.32 -20.89 31.97
C LEU A 26 28.74 -19.47 31.81
N GLU A 27 29.57 -18.44 31.95
CA GLU A 27 29.17 -17.04 31.84
C GLU A 27 28.84 -16.66 30.39
N VAL A 28 29.64 -17.14 29.44
CA VAL A 28 29.37 -16.98 28.01
C VAL A 28 28.06 -17.66 27.62
N LEU A 29 27.80 -18.88 28.14
CA LEU A 29 26.53 -19.59 27.94
C LEU A 29 25.34 -18.80 28.50
N GLY A 30 25.47 -18.20 29.68
CA GLY A 30 24.44 -17.34 30.26
C GLY A 30 24.12 -16.12 29.38
N VAL A 31 25.15 -15.44 28.87
CA VAL A 31 24.98 -14.29 27.97
C VAL A 31 24.31 -14.70 26.66
N LEU A 32 24.64 -15.86 26.09
CA LEU A 32 24.02 -16.35 24.85
C LEU A 32 22.53 -16.66 25.01
N VAL A 33 22.12 -17.23 26.14
CA VAL A 33 20.70 -17.51 26.43
C VAL A 33 19.91 -16.20 26.54
N VAL A 34 20.43 -15.23 27.29
CA VAL A 34 19.77 -13.92 27.44
C VAL A 34 19.71 -13.19 26.09
N ALA A 35 20.78 -13.22 25.30
CA ALA A 35 20.80 -12.63 23.96
C ALA A 35 19.75 -13.28 23.04
N ALA A 36 19.60 -14.60 23.07
CA ALA A 36 18.60 -15.31 22.27
C ALA A 36 17.16 -14.92 22.65
N ILE A 37 16.87 -14.74 23.94
CA ILE A 37 15.56 -14.28 24.43
C ILE A 37 15.28 -12.86 23.95
N VAL A 38 16.26 -11.96 24.05
CA VAL A 38 16.12 -10.56 23.60
C VAL A 38 15.90 -10.50 22.09
N ILE A 39 16.68 -11.26 21.30
CA ILE A 39 16.49 -11.33 19.84
C ILE A 39 15.10 -11.89 19.52
N GLY A 40 14.67 -12.97 20.18
CA GLY A 40 13.34 -13.54 19.99
C GLY A 40 12.20 -12.57 20.29
N ALA A 41 12.31 -11.78 21.37
CA ALA A 41 11.33 -10.76 21.73
C ALA A 41 11.26 -9.63 20.69
N VAL A 42 12.41 -9.18 20.17
CA VAL A 42 12.48 -8.13 19.14
C VAL A 42 11.92 -8.62 17.80
N MET A 43 12.10 -9.89 17.44
CA MET A 43 11.55 -10.46 16.20
C MET A 43 10.01 -10.47 16.17
N GLY A 44 9.37 -10.66 17.34
CA GLY A 44 7.91 -10.54 17.46
C GLY A 44 7.40 -9.13 17.12
N LEU A 45 8.10 -8.10 17.61
CA LEU A 45 7.78 -6.69 17.32
C LEU A 45 8.16 -6.29 15.88
N MET A 46 9.25 -6.84 15.34
CA MET A 46 9.72 -6.51 13.99
C MET A 46 8.77 -7.02 12.90
N SER A 47 8.15 -8.18 13.11
CA SER A 47 7.17 -8.75 12.17
C SER A 47 5.96 -7.83 11.96
N ASP A 48 5.50 -7.17 13.03
CA ASP A 48 4.43 -6.18 12.93
C ASP A 48 4.85 -4.93 12.16
N THR A 49 6.07 -4.43 12.40
CA THR A 49 6.57 -3.24 11.68
C THR A 49 6.76 -3.50 10.18
N LEU A 50 7.24 -4.68 9.79
CA LEU A 50 7.39 -5.07 8.39
C LEU A 50 6.03 -5.24 7.71
N SER A 51 5.06 -5.85 8.41
CA SER A 51 3.69 -6.00 7.89
C SER A 51 3.02 -4.63 7.63
N SER A 52 3.28 -3.64 8.49
CA SER A 52 2.81 -2.27 8.31
C SER A 52 3.47 -1.59 7.12
N SER A 53 4.80 -1.73 6.96
CA SER A 53 5.53 -1.19 5.81
C SER A 53 5.02 -1.75 4.49
N ASP A 54 4.84 -3.07 4.39
CA ASP A 54 4.32 -3.73 3.19
C ASP A 54 2.89 -3.29 2.87
N ASN A 55 2.02 -3.15 3.88
CA ASN A 55 0.67 -2.64 3.68
C ASN A 55 0.66 -1.20 3.15
N GLN A 56 1.48 -0.33 3.74
CA GLN A 56 1.55 1.08 3.33
C GLN A 56 2.12 1.23 1.92
N LYS A 57 3.10 0.40 1.59
CA LYS A 57 3.67 0.30 0.24
C LYS A 57 2.62 -0.18 -0.76
N GLU A 58 1.94 -1.29 -0.47
CA GLU A 58 0.88 -1.81 -1.34
C GLU A 58 -0.28 -0.81 -1.51
N LEU A 59 -0.69 -0.14 -0.43
CA LEU A 59 -1.74 0.88 -0.47
C LEU A 59 -1.37 2.02 -1.45
N LYS A 60 -0.13 2.54 -1.36
CA LYS A 60 0.38 3.58 -2.27
C LYS A 60 0.48 3.07 -3.70
N ASN A 61 0.92 1.83 -3.89
CA ASN A 61 1.02 1.19 -5.19
C ASN A 61 -0.35 1.06 -5.87
N LEU A 62 -1.35 0.56 -5.16
CA LEU A 62 -2.72 0.43 -5.65
C LEU A 62 -3.35 1.79 -5.97
N GLN A 63 -3.11 2.81 -5.14
CA GLN A 63 -3.56 4.19 -5.41
C GLN A 63 -2.86 4.79 -6.64
N THR A 64 -1.57 4.49 -6.83
CA THR A 64 -0.80 4.94 -7.99
C THR A 64 -1.34 4.30 -9.27
N ILE A 65 -1.54 2.98 -9.28
CA ILE A 65 -2.19 2.29 -10.40
C ILE A 65 -3.55 2.91 -10.68
N ALA A 66 -4.40 3.08 -9.65
CA ALA A 66 -5.74 3.63 -9.82
C ALA A 66 -5.72 5.05 -10.42
N THR A 67 -4.72 5.84 -10.06
CA THR A 67 -4.52 7.21 -10.59
C THR A 67 -4.01 7.18 -12.03
N LYS A 68 -2.98 6.40 -12.32
CA LYS A 68 -2.36 6.32 -13.66
C LYS A 68 -3.29 5.69 -14.69
N MET A 69 -4.13 4.74 -14.26
CA MET A 69 -5.18 4.17 -15.09
C MET A 69 -6.17 5.23 -15.58
N LYS A 70 -6.44 6.32 -14.85
CA LYS A 70 -7.35 7.38 -15.32
C LYS A 70 -6.88 8.00 -16.65
N ALA A 71 -5.57 8.12 -16.84
CA ALA A 71 -4.98 8.65 -18.08
C ALA A 71 -5.09 7.68 -19.27
N GLN A 72 -5.38 6.40 -19.02
CA GLN A 72 -5.51 5.38 -20.06
C GLN A 72 -6.91 5.32 -20.69
N LYS A 73 -7.83 6.20 -20.26
CA LYS A 73 -9.13 6.34 -20.92
C LYS A 73 -8.98 7.08 -22.24
N PHE A 74 -9.34 6.44 -23.33
CA PHE A 74 -9.52 7.09 -24.63
C PHE A 74 -11.01 7.25 -24.92
N GLN A 75 -11.45 8.48 -25.18
CA GLN A 75 -12.88 8.83 -25.37
C GLN A 75 -13.81 8.28 -24.25
N GLY A 76 -13.31 8.26 -23.01
CA GLY A 76 -14.05 7.78 -21.83
C GLY A 76 -14.01 6.27 -21.59
N GLN A 77 -13.42 5.50 -22.50
CA GLN A 77 -13.35 4.03 -22.45
C GLN A 77 -11.91 3.51 -22.30
N TYR A 78 -11.80 2.32 -21.71
CA TYR A 78 -10.59 1.52 -21.62
C TYR A 78 -10.53 0.55 -22.81
N THR A 79 -9.68 0.82 -23.79
CA THR A 79 -9.58 0.04 -25.05
C THR A 79 -8.38 -0.91 -25.12
N GLY A 80 -7.38 -0.72 -24.26
CA GLY A 80 -6.24 -1.61 -24.15
C GLY A 80 -6.61 -3.04 -23.72
N THR A 81 -5.76 -4.00 -24.10
CA THR A 81 -5.94 -5.44 -23.80
C THR A 81 -5.12 -5.90 -22.60
N ASP A 82 -3.94 -5.31 -22.39
CA ASP A 82 -3.04 -5.61 -21.28
C ASP A 82 -2.59 -4.31 -20.60
N TYR A 83 -3.29 -3.93 -19.53
CA TYR A 83 -2.98 -2.72 -18.78
C TYR A 83 -1.74 -2.86 -17.89
N VAL A 84 -1.30 -4.08 -17.57
CA VAL A 84 -0.04 -4.26 -16.84
C VAL A 84 1.12 -3.90 -17.76
N LYS A 85 1.10 -4.40 -19.01
CA LYS A 85 2.06 -4.01 -20.05
C LYS A 85 2.03 -2.51 -20.32
N ILE A 86 0.86 -1.95 -20.60
CA ILE A 86 0.70 -0.53 -20.94
C ILE A 86 1.21 0.37 -19.80
N LEU A 87 0.86 0.07 -18.54
CA LEU A 87 1.35 0.84 -17.40
C LEU A 87 2.85 0.66 -17.16
N THR A 88 3.40 -0.52 -17.46
CA THR A 88 4.85 -0.75 -17.39
C THR A 88 5.59 0.12 -18.41
N GLU A 89 5.15 0.11 -19.67
CA GLU A 89 5.78 0.86 -20.78
C GLU A 89 5.62 2.38 -20.63
N SER A 90 4.51 2.84 -20.04
CA SER A 90 4.25 4.26 -19.78
C SER A 90 4.80 4.77 -18.45
N GLY A 91 5.46 3.93 -17.64
CA GLY A 91 5.94 4.28 -16.31
C GLY A 91 4.82 4.57 -15.30
N GLY A 92 3.60 4.08 -15.57
CA GLY A 92 2.45 4.16 -14.68
C GLY A 92 2.38 3.06 -13.63
N LEU A 93 3.14 1.98 -13.79
CA LEU A 93 3.27 0.90 -12.80
C LEU A 93 4.48 1.17 -11.89
N PRO A 94 4.32 1.16 -10.56
CA PRO A 94 5.45 1.28 -9.62
C PRO A 94 6.53 0.22 -9.89
N ALA A 95 7.80 0.62 -9.85
CA ALA A 95 8.91 -0.24 -10.27
C ALA A 95 9.05 -1.53 -9.43
N ASP A 96 8.72 -1.44 -8.15
CA ASP A 96 8.70 -2.53 -7.19
C ASP A 96 7.60 -3.58 -7.45
N MET A 97 6.57 -3.21 -8.23
CA MET A 97 5.54 -4.13 -8.67
C MET A 97 5.91 -4.88 -9.95
N ILE A 98 6.95 -4.47 -10.69
CA ILE A 98 7.30 -5.12 -11.95
C ILE A 98 7.88 -6.52 -11.65
N ALA A 99 7.25 -7.56 -12.18
CA ALA A 99 7.69 -8.95 -12.06
C ALA A 99 8.32 -9.49 -13.36
N GLY A 100 8.49 -8.65 -14.37
CA GLY A 100 8.96 -9.03 -15.71
C GLY A 100 7.87 -9.69 -16.56
N GLY A 101 8.11 -9.80 -17.88
CA GLY A 101 7.20 -10.52 -18.80
C GLY A 101 5.75 -10.03 -18.77
N ASN A 102 5.53 -8.71 -18.66
CA ASN A 102 4.21 -8.08 -18.53
C ASN A 102 3.41 -8.53 -17.30
N LYS A 103 4.09 -8.88 -16.21
CA LYS A 103 3.46 -9.27 -14.94
C LYS A 103 3.71 -8.23 -13.87
N ALA A 104 2.71 -8.02 -13.02
CA ALA A 104 2.83 -7.23 -11.81
C ALA A 104 2.69 -8.12 -10.58
N LYS A 105 3.35 -7.74 -9.50
CA LYS A 105 3.28 -8.37 -8.18
C LYS A 105 2.97 -7.34 -7.09
N ASN A 106 2.34 -7.78 -6.03
CA ASN A 106 2.14 -7.00 -4.81
C ASN A 106 3.34 -7.15 -3.86
N ALA A 107 3.29 -6.47 -2.71
CA ALA A 107 4.32 -6.54 -1.67
C ALA A 107 4.62 -7.97 -1.18
N TRP A 108 3.67 -8.90 -1.29
CA TRP A 108 3.79 -10.30 -0.84
C TRP A 108 4.07 -11.28 -1.99
N GLY A 109 4.45 -10.79 -3.17
CA GLY A 109 4.78 -11.60 -4.34
C GLY A 109 3.58 -12.25 -5.03
N GLY A 110 2.36 -11.94 -4.62
CA GLY A 110 1.15 -12.34 -5.32
C GLY A 110 0.95 -11.53 -6.60
N ALA A 111 0.33 -12.14 -7.62
CA ALA A 111 0.06 -11.48 -8.89
C ALA A 111 -0.94 -10.33 -8.72
N VAL A 112 -0.65 -9.23 -9.41
CA VAL A 112 -1.57 -8.08 -9.58
C VAL A 112 -2.01 -8.03 -11.03
N THR A 113 -3.33 -8.04 -11.25
CA THR A 113 -3.92 -7.95 -12.60
C THR A 113 -4.94 -6.83 -12.67
N ILE A 114 -5.13 -6.28 -13.88
CA ILE A 114 -6.09 -5.20 -14.13
C ILE A 114 -7.04 -5.69 -15.21
N LYS A 115 -8.31 -5.87 -14.84
CA LYS A 115 -9.35 -6.37 -15.74
C LYS A 115 -10.36 -5.27 -16.00
N VAL A 116 -10.53 -4.90 -17.26
CA VAL A 116 -11.56 -3.95 -17.69
C VAL A 116 -12.93 -4.63 -17.70
N SER A 117 -13.98 -3.91 -17.31
CA SER A 117 -15.35 -4.41 -17.41
C SER A 117 -15.80 -4.55 -18.87
N SER A 118 -16.79 -5.41 -19.12
CA SER A 118 -17.32 -5.62 -20.49
C SER A 118 -17.82 -4.34 -21.16
N ASP A 119 -18.35 -3.40 -20.38
CA ASP A 119 -18.80 -2.08 -20.85
C ASP A 119 -17.65 -1.10 -21.15
N LYS A 120 -16.40 -1.47 -20.87
CA LYS A 120 -15.16 -0.67 -21.05
C LYS A 120 -15.09 0.63 -20.25
N TYR A 121 -16.02 0.91 -19.33
CA TYR A 121 -16.03 2.17 -18.57
C TYR A 121 -15.41 2.06 -17.19
N SER A 122 -15.22 0.84 -16.69
CA SER A 122 -14.62 0.57 -15.40
C SER A 122 -13.57 -0.54 -15.48
N TYR A 123 -12.82 -0.72 -14.41
CA TYR A 123 -11.84 -1.79 -14.28
C TYR A 123 -11.77 -2.25 -12.82
N VAL A 124 -11.21 -3.42 -12.63
CA VAL A 124 -10.96 -4.05 -11.34
C VAL A 124 -9.48 -4.36 -11.26
N ILE A 125 -8.85 -3.91 -10.19
CA ILE A 125 -7.49 -4.32 -9.81
C ILE A 125 -7.65 -5.56 -8.91
N GLU A 126 -7.03 -6.66 -9.27
CA GLU A 126 -7.04 -7.91 -8.51
C GLU A 126 -5.65 -8.17 -7.96
N SER A 127 -5.50 -8.18 -6.63
CA SER A 127 -4.25 -8.45 -5.91
C SER A 127 -4.38 -9.80 -5.19
N SER A 128 -3.60 -10.79 -5.59
CA SER A 128 -3.72 -12.18 -5.11
C SER A 128 -2.74 -12.49 -3.97
N ASN A 129 -2.96 -13.59 -3.24
CA ASN A 129 -2.02 -14.10 -2.23
C ASN A 129 -1.70 -13.08 -1.11
N VAL A 130 -2.66 -12.22 -0.73
CA VAL A 130 -2.49 -11.26 0.37
C VAL A 130 -2.66 -12.00 1.71
N PRO A 131 -1.64 -12.03 2.60
CA PRO A 131 -1.74 -12.71 3.89
C PRO A 131 -2.87 -12.16 4.76
N LYS A 132 -3.51 -13.01 5.57
CA LYS A 132 -4.71 -12.66 6.36
C LYS A 132 -4.58 -11.37 7.17
N LYS A 133 -3.51 -11.22 7.95
CA LYS A 133 -3.25 -10.03 8.77
C LYS A 133 -3.15 -8.76 7.91
N ASN A 134 -2.32 -8.83 6.86
CA ASN A 134 -2.15 -7.75 5.89
C ASN A 134 -3.44 -7.42 5.15
N CYS A 135 -4.25 -8.43 4.82
CA CYS A 135 -5.55 -8.25 4.17
C CYS A 135 -6.49 -7.43 5.06
N ILE A 136 -6.60 -7.77 6.35
CA ILE A 136 -7.47 -7.04 7.29
C ILE A 136 -7.05 -5.58 7.40
N ASP A 137 -5.76 -5.32 7.58
CA ASP A 137 -5.19 -3.98 7.72
C ASP A 137 -5.34 -3.17 6.41
N LEU A 138 -5.08 -3.81 5.26
CA LEU A 138 -5.21 -3.19 3.95
C LEU A 138 -6.67 -2.85 3.63
N VAL A 139 -7.61 -3.77 3.84
CA VAL A 139 -9.05 -3.51 3.66
C VAL A 139 -9.52 -2.41 4.61
N THR A 140 -9.03 -2.38 5.84
CA THR A 140 -9.33 -1.33 6.82
C THR A 140 -8.81 0.05 6.39
N SER A 141 -7.67 0.09 5.71
CA SER A 141 -7.12 1.34 5.16
C SER A 141 -7.87 1.77 3.89
N LEU A 142 -8.19 0.82 3.02
CA LEU A 142 -8.90 1.06 1.77
C LEU A 142 -10.36 1.49 2.00
N ARG A 143 -11.04 0.99 3.03
CA ARG A 143 -12.41 1.41 3.36
C ARG A 143 -12.53 2.88 3.75
N SER A 144 -11.45 3.45 4.25
CA SER A 144 -11.33 4.88 4.58
C SER A 144 -10.93 5.74 3.38
N SER A 145 -10.57 5.12 2.25
CA SER A 145 -10.16 5.82 1.03
C SER A 145 -11.33 6.05 0.09
N SER A 146 -11.49 7.28 -0.40
CA SER A 146 -12.46 7.63 -1.46
C SER A 146 -12.05 7.18 -2.86
N MET A 147 -10.84 6.60 -3.01
CA MET A 147 -10.31 6.15 -4.30
C MET A 147 -10.97 4.86 -4.82
N PHE A 148 -11.62 4.09 -3.95
CA PHE A 148 -12.24 2.81 -4.31
C PHE A 148 -13.72 2.81 -3.93
N THR A 149 -14.57 2.37 -4.85
CA THR A 149 -16.03 2.24 -4.63
C THR A 149 -16.45 0.85 -4.22
N LYS A 150 -15.67 -0.18 -4.58
CA LYS A 150 -15.93 -1.56 -4.17
C LYS A 150 -14.68 -2.32 -3.78
N ILE A 151 -14.83 -3.18 -2.77
CA ILE A 151 -13.85 -4.19 -2.34
C ILE A 151 -14.56 -5.56 -2.37
N ASN A 152 -14.04 -6.50 -3.17
CA ASN A 152 -14.65 -7.80 -3.45
C ASN A 152 -16.14 -7.71 -3.87
N GLY A 153 -16.51 -6.64 -4.56
CA GLY A 153 -17.89 -6.39 -5.01
C GLY A 153 -18.79 -5.66 -4.01
N ASN A 154 -18.40 -5.58 -2.74
CA ASN A 154 -19.10 -4.84 -1.68
C ASN A 154 -18.77 -3.35 -1.72
N VAL A 155 -19.70 -2.48 -1.34
CA VAL A 155 -19.44 -1.04 -1.22
C VAL A 155 -18.37 -0.80 -0.15
N THR A 156 -17.36 0.00 -0.48
CA THR A 156 -16.14 0.20 0.31
C THR A 156 -16.41 0.57 1.78
N ASN A 157 -17.37 1.44 2.07
CA ASN A 157 -17.67 1.87 3.45
C ASN A 157 -18.56 0.90 4.27
N LYS A 158 -19.03 -0.18 3.65
CA LYS A 158 -19.88 -1.21 4.30
C LYS A 158 -19.19 -2.57 4.38
N VAL A 159 -17.95 -2.67 3.90
CA VAL A 159 -17.23 -3.93 3.88
C VAL A 159 -16.67 -4.24 5.27
N ASP A 160 -16.93 -5.45 5.76
CA ASP A 160 -16.29 -6.00 6.94
C ASP A 160 -14.98 -6.70 6.52
N PRO A 161 -13.80 -6.25 6.98
CA PRO A 161 -12.53 -6.87 6.66
C PRO A 161 -12.47 -8.37 6.98
N SER A 162 -13.13 -8.83 8.04
CA SER A 162 -13.10 -10.23 8.46
C SER A 162 -13.83 -11.16 7.48
N THR A 163 -14.87 -10.64 6.81
CA THR A 163 -15.62 -11.38 5.78
C THR A 163 -14.85 -11.51 4.48
N VAL A 164 -14.05 -10.49 4.13
CA VAL A 164 -13.21 -10.49 2.94
C VAL A 164 -11.94 -11.33 3.16
N CYS A 165 -11.33 -11.20 4.34
CA CYS A 165 -10.04 -11.78 4.70
C CYS A 165 -10.21 -13.03 5.59
N ASN A 166 -11.04 -13.97 5.15
CA ASN A 166 -11.39 -15.16 5.93
C ASN A 166 -10.38 -16.32 5.80
N ALA A 167 -9.56 -16.32 4.74
CA ALA A 167 -8.52 -17.32 4.49
C ALA A 167 -7.12 -16.84 4.90
N ASP A 168 -6.14 -17.75 5.01
CA ASP A 168 -4.74 -17.41 5.29
C ASP A 168 -4.13 -16.49 4.23
N LYS A 169 -4.58 -16.66 2.99
CA LYS A 169 -4.22 -15.88 1.82
C LYS A 169 -5.48 -15.57 1.01
N THR A 170 -5.69 -14.29 0.71
CA THR A 170 -6.90 -13.82 0.03
C THR A 170 -6.55 -13.11 -1.27
N THR A 171 -7.42 -13.27 -2.28
CA THR A 171 -7.42 -12.41 -3.46
C THR A 171 -8.41 -11.28 -3.27
N ILE A 172 -7.90 -10.04 -3.32
CA ILE A 172 -8.69 -8.83 -3.14
C ILE A 172 -8.94 -8.19 -4.51
N LYS A 173 -10.19 -7.82 -4.78
CA LYS A 173 -10.66 -7.15 -6.00
C LYS A 173 -11.10 -5.74 -5.65
N LEU A 174 -10.47 -4.75 -6.26
CA LEU A 174 -10.69 -3.34 -5.99
C LEU A 174 -11.28 -2.68 -7.23
N LYS A 175 -12.43 -2.01 -7.08
CA LYS A 175 -13.03 -1.18 -8.13
C LYS A 175 -12.79 0.29 -7.82
N PRO A 176 -11.93 0.99 -8.57
CA PRO A 176 -11.68 2.41 -8.33
C PRO A 176 -12.91 3.27 -8.59
N THR A 177 -12.95 4.43 -7.94
CA THR A 177 -13.94 5.46 -8.20
C THR A 177 -13.72 6.05 -9.59
N VAL A 178 -14.71 5.87 -10.46
CA VAL A 178 -14.74 6.56 -11.75
C VAL A 178 -15.28 7.97 -11.50
N ASN A 179 -14.47 8.99 -11.78
CA ASN A 179 -14.98 10.35 -11.83
C ASN A 179 -16.00 10.41 -12.96
N HIS A 180 -17.21 10.88 -12.64
CA HIS A 180 -18.39 10.88 -13.51
C HIS A 180 -18.30 11.86 -14.69
N SER A 181 -17.13 12.43 -14.99
CA SER A 181 -16.97 13.40 -16.08
C SER A 181 -16.90 12.75 -17.47
N SER A 182 -17.01 11.43 -17.58
CA SER A 182 -16.92 10.69 -18.85
C SER A 182 -18.05 9.69 -19.08
N ALA A 183 -19.16 9.77 -18.34
CA ALA A 183 -20.35 9.02 -18.70
C ALA A 183 -20.95 9.64 -19.98
N PRO A 184 -21.36 8.85 -20.99
CA PRO A 184 -22.07 9.41 -22.14
C PRO A 184 -23.31 10.16 -21.62
N ALA A 185 -23.55 11.38 -22.10
CA ALA A 185 -24.61 12.27 -21.61
C ALA A 185 -25.99 11.60 -21.48
N ARG A 186 -26.27 10.55 -22.27
CA ARG A 186 -27.48 9.72 -22.18
C ARG A 186 -27.64 8.97 -20.84
N ALA A 187 -26.56 8.49 -20.23
CA ALA A 187 -26.61 7.78 -18.94
C ALA A 187 -26.85 8.75 -17.77
N LEU A 188 -26.34 9.98 -17.87
CA LEU A 188 -26.60 11.06 -16.91
C LEU A 188 -28.06 11.51 -16.95
N TYR A 189 -28.66 11.61 -18.14
CA TYR A 189 -30.06 11.98 -18.31
C TYR A 189 -31.01 10.95 -17.69
N LEU A 190 -30.80 9.66 -17.94
CA LEU A 190 -31.65 8.61 -17.37
C LEU A 190 -31.54 8.51 -15.85
N ARG A 191 -30.35 8.77 -15.29
CA ARG A 191 -30.16 8.81 -13.83
C ARG A 191 -30.82 10.04 -13.20
N SER A 192 -30.70 11.20 -13.84
CA SER A 192 -31.43 12.43 -13.45
C SER A 192 -32.95 12.22 -13.46
N LEU A 193 -33.47 11.53 -14.48
CA LEU A 193 -34.91 11.23 -14.58
C LEU A 193 -35.35 10.24 -13.49
N TYR A 194 -34.52 9.26 -13.13
CA TYR A 194 -34.81 8.32 -12.04
C TYR A 194 -34.82 9.00 -10.65
N GLU A 195 -33.86 9.89 -10.39
CA GLU A 195 -33.80 10.64 -9.11
C GLU A 195 -34.94 11.67 -8.97
N GLN A 196 -35.41 12.27 -10.08
CA GLN A 196 -36.61 13.15 -10.11
C GLN A 196 -37.91 12.42 -9.76
N VAL A 197 -38.03 11.13 -10.11
CA VAL A 197 -39.22 10.32 -9.80
C VAL A 197 -39.26 9.92 -8.32
N ILE A 198 -38.12 9.86 -7.64
CA ILE A 198 -38.03 9.39 -6.24
C ILE A 198 -38.06 10.56 -5.24
N TYR A 199 -37.58 11.75 -5.61
CA TYR A 199 -37.53 12.92 -4.73
C TYR A 199 -38.03 14.19 -5.45
N PRO A 200 -39.35 14.46 -5.46
CA PRO A 200 -39.93 15.56 -6.23
C PRO A 200 -39.67 16.97 -5.64
N ASP A 201 -39.29 17.08 -4.37
CA ASP A 201 -39.32 18.36 -3.62
C ASP A 201 -37.97 18.86 -3.11
N SER A 202 -36.90 18.82 -3.93
CA SER A 202 -35.68 19.54 -3.53
C SER A 202 -34.96 20.18 -4.71
N ASP A 203 -34.48 21.41 -4.48
CA ASP A 203 -33.76 22.33 -5.37
C ASP A 203 -32.41 21.79 -5.90
N PHE A 204 -32.38 20.54 -6.36
CA PHE A 204 -31.21 19.86 -6.92
C PHE A 204 -30.71 20.53 -8.20
N PHE A 205 -31.59 21.18 -8.96
CA PHE A 205 -31.23 21.81 -10.23
C PHE A 205 -30.22 22.95 -10.02
N THR A 206 -30.36 23.72 -8.94
CA THR A 206 -29.45 24.81 -8.58
C THR A 206 -28.10 24.30 -8.08
N VAL A 207 -28.10 23.21 -7.29
CA VAL A 207 -26.87 22.60 -6.74
C VAL A 207 -26.05 21.89 -7.83
N MET A 208 -26.70 21.22 -8.79
CA MET A 208 -26.02 20.56 -9.92
C MET A 208 -25.39 21.57 -10.88
N LEU A 209 -26.11 22.65 -11.23
CA LEU A 209 -25.58 23.68 -12.14
C LEU A 209 -24.41 24.46 -11.52
N THR A 210 -24.45 24.74 -10.22
CA THR A 210 -23.32 25.38 -9.52
C THR A 210 -22.11 24.44 -9.42
N SER A 211 -22.31 23.16 -9.12
CA SER A 211 -21.22 22.17 -9.05
C SER A 211 -20.53 21.96 -10.41
N PHE A 212 -21.29 22.00 -11.51
CA PHE A 212 -20.74 21.92 -12.87
C PHE A 212 -19.90 23.16 -13.25
N ARG A 213 -20.24 24.34 -12.70
CA ARG A 213 -19.53 25.60 -12.99
C ARG A 213 -18.30 25.80 -12.11
N THR A 214 -18.27 25.24 -10.89
CA THR A 214 -17.18 25.45 -9.92
C THR A 214 -16.25 24.25 -9.74
N GLY A 215 -16.59 23.06 -10.26
CA GLY A 215 -15.75 21.87 -10.14
C GLY A 215 -15.66 21.30 -8.72
N ILE A 216 -16.56 21.69 -7.81
CA ILE A 216 -16.58 21.23 -6.41
C ILE A 216 -17.46 19.97 -6.30
N PRO A 217 -17.00 18.89 -5.65
CA PRO A 217 -17.80 17.68 -5.47
C PRO A 217 -19.02 17.93 -4.58
N THR A 218 -20.19 17.49 -5.04
CA THR A 218 -21.47 17.53 -4.32
C THR A 218 -21.38 16.72 -3.02
N GLY A 219 -21.41 17.42 -1.89
CA GLY A 219 -21.39 16.79 -0.56
C GLY A 219 -20.85 17.64 0.59
N GLN A 220 -20.42 18.89 0.34
CA GLN A 220 -20.02 19.80 1.41
C GLN A 220 -21.13 20.85 1.61
N THR A 221 -21.94 20.65 2.65
CA THR A 221 -22.77 21.73 3.21
C THR A 221 -21.87 22.86 3.68
N ILE A 222 -22.20 24.09 3.28
CA ILE A 222 -21.83 25.30 4.01
C ILE A 222 -22.74 25.39 5.23
#